data_AF-A0A7X9DVZ5-F1
#
_entry.id   AF-A0A7X9DVZ5-F1
#
_cell.length_a   1.000
_cell.length_b   1.000
_cell.length_c   1.000
_cell.angle_alpha   90.00
_cell.angle_beta   90.00
_cell.angle_gamma   90.00
#
_symmetry.space_group_name_H-M   'P 1'
#
loop_
_entity.id
_entity.type
_entity.pdbx_description
1 polymer ?
#
loop_
_entity_poly.entity_id
_entity_poly.type
_entity_poly.pdbx_seq_one_letter_code
_entity_poly.pdbx_strand_id
1 'polypeptide(L)'
;MKAHVCQPPGDTGRNAPGTTAPSPAGFAEVFTDLSREEARAEARRCLGAFTCTYCEVCQLICPDQCITRDEASGEIRIDLDFCKGCGLCAAYCPKGALRMEREAGGG
;
A
#
# COMPACT_ATOMS: atom_id res chain seq x y z
N MET A 1 -19.20 -4.86 -11.18
CA MET A 1 -18.57 -3.71 -10.49
C MET A 1 -17.07 -3.93 -10.56
N LYS A 2 -16.27 -2.93 -10.93
CA LYS A 2 -14.83 -3.05 -11.09
C LYS A 2 -14.09 -2.17 -10.11
N ALA A 3 -12.87 -2.60 -9.76
CA ALA A 3 -12.03 -1.90 -8.81
C ALA A 3 -11.25 -0.77 -9.49
N HIS A 4 -11.20 0.41 -8.86
CA HIS A 4 -10.42 1.55 -9.31
C HIS A 4 -9.57 2.11 -8.17
N VAL A 5 -8.35 2.55 -8.49
CA VAL A 5 -7.49 3.29 -7.55
C VAL A 5 -8.01 4.73 -7.45
N CYS A 6 -8.42 5.15 -6.26
CA CYS A 6 -9.10 6.43 -6.04
C CYS A 6 -8.12 7.60 -5.92
N GLN A 7 -7.01 7.41 -5.20
CA GLN A 7 -5.98 8.43 -5.01
C GLN A 7 -4.58 7.80 -4.95
N PRO A 8 -3.69 8.06 -5.95
CA PRO A 8 -2.28 7.75 -5.81
C PRO A 8 -1.66 8.66 -4.71
N PRO A 9 -0.55 8.27 -4.08
CA PRO A 9 0.15 9.09 -3.10
C PRO A 9 0.77 10.30 -3.82
N GLY A 10 0.65 11.48 -3.21
CA GLY A 10 1.29 12.71 -3.67
C GLY A 10 2.79 12.82 -3.32
N ASP A 11 3.35 11.82 -2.63
CA ASP A 11 4.74 11.78 -2.20
C ASP A 11 5.33 10.36 -2.39
N THR A 12 6.48 10.28 -3.07
CA THR A 12 7.18 9.01 -3.38
C THR A 12 7.88 8.37 -2.15
N GLY A 13 7.49 8.75 -0.93
CA GLY A 13 8.19 8.50 0.33
C GLY A 13 8.19 7.05 0.86
N ARG A 14 7.76 6.07 0.06
CA ARG A 14 7.77 4.64 0.44
C ARG A 14 9.15 4.14 0.88
N ASN A 15 10.20 4.73 0.33
CA ASN A 15 11.59 4.31 0.56
C ASN A 15 12.30 5.18 1.59
N ALA A 16 11.59 5.74 2.58
CA ALA A 16 12.27 6.25 3.76
C ALA A 16 13.06 5.09 4.38
N PRO A 17 14.41 5.15 4.43
CA PRO A 17 15.21 4.09 5.03
C PRO A 17 14.68 3.89 6.45
N GLY A 18 14.38 2.65 6.82
CA GLY A 18 14.17 2.35 8.23
C GLY A 18 15.44 2.74 8.97
N THR A 19 15.32 3.46 10.07
CA THR A 19 16.42 3.58 11.03
C THR A 19 16.61 2.20 11.65
N THR A 20 17.30 1.31 10.96
CA THR A 20 17.72 0.04 11.54
C THR A 20 18.77 0.37 12.59
N ALA A 21 18.32 0.51 13.84
CA ALA A 21 19.22 0.52 14.98
C ALA A 21 20.07 -0.77 14.92
N PRO A 22 21.39 -0.69 15.13
CA PRO A 22 22.24 -1.87 15.12
C PRO A 22 21.79 -2.84 16.22
N SER A 23 21.80 -4.16 15.95
CA SER A 23 21.57 -5.15 16.99
C SER A 23 22.66 -5.01 18.05
N PRO A 24 22.34 -4.72 19.32
CA PRO A 24 23.37 -4.65 20.35
C PRO A 24 24.02 -6.03 20.54
N ALA A 25 25.30 -6.05 20.88
CA ALA A 25 26.01 -7.27 21.24
C ALA A 25 25.66 -7.69 22.67
N GLY A 26 25.28 -8.95 22.88
CA GLY A 26 25.00 -9.51 24.21
C GLY A 26 23.61 -9.15 24.76
N PHE A 27 23.50 -8.98 26.08
CA PHE A 27 22.24 -8.71 26.79
C PHE A 27 21.97 -7.21 27.04
N ALA A 28 22.63 -6.34 26.28
CA ALA A 28 22.34 -4.91 26.35
C ALA A 28 20.93 -4.63 25.83
N GLU A 29 20.31 -3.57 26.35
CA GLU A 29 18.96 -3.17 25.99
C GLU A 29 18.83 -2.94 24.49
N VAL A 30 17.86 -3.62 23.87
CA VAL A 30 17.54 -3.51 22.44
C VAL A 30 16.67 -2.27 22.16
N PHE A 31 15.99 -1.77 23.19
CA PHE A 31 15.15 -0.58 23.14
C PHE A 31 15.94 0.65 23.56
N THR A 32 16.69 1.24 22.63
CA THR A 32 17.13 2.62 22.80
C THR A 32 15.95 3.55 22.48
N ASP A 33 15.75 4.60 23.28
CA ASP A 33 14.76 5.62 22.96
C ASP A 33 15.02 6.22 21.57
N LEU A 34 14.01 6.18 20.70
CA LEU A 34 14.06 6.92 19.43
C LEU A 34 14.09 8.41 19.73
N SER A 35 14.95 9.16 19.04
CA SER A 35 14.83 10.61 19.06
C SER A 35 13.45 11.03 18.58
N ARG A 36 13.02 12.24 18.96
CA ARG A 36 11.73 12.78 18.52
C ARG A 36 11.58 12.79 16.99
N GLU A 37 12.68 12.96 16.27
CA GLU A 37 12.70 12.93 14.81
C GLU A 37 12.51 11.51 14.27
N GLU A 38 13.27 10.53 14.79
CA GLU A 38 13.18 9.14 14.38
C GLU A 38 11.82 8.52 14.72
N ALA A 39 11.27 8.82 15.90
CA ALA A 39 9.94 8.39 16.29
C ALA A 39 8.86 8.91 15.33
N ARG A 40 9.00 10.15 14.85
CA ARG A 40 8.11 10.73 13.84
C ARG A 40 8.31 10.11 12.47
N ALA A 41 9.56 9.82 12.08
CA ALA A 41 9.87 9.17 10.82
C ALA A 41 9.28 7.74 10.77
N GLU A 42 9.40 6.99 11.86
CA GLU A 42 8.82 5.66 11.98
C GLU A 42 7.30 5.70 11.96
N ALA A 43 6.69 6.62 12.71
CA ALA A 43 5.23 6.81 12.70
C ALA A 43 4.67 7.18 11.31
N ARG A 44 5.47 7.73 10.39
CA ARG A 44 5.02 7.99 9.01
C ARG A 44 4.84 6.73 8.18
N ARG A 45 5.42 5.58 8.58
CA ARG A 45 5.10 4.27 7.97
C ARG A 45 3.67 3.82 8.27
N CYS A 46 2.98 4.47 9.22
CA CYS A 46 1.63 4.09 9.60
C CYS A 46 0.69 3.95 8.39
N LEU A 47 -0.11 2.89 8.43
CA LEU A 47 -1.05 2.56 7.37
C LEU A 47 -2.30 3.48 7.34
N GLY A 48 -2.37 4.51 8.19
CA GLY A 48 -3.57 5.33 8.43
C GLY A 48 -3.82 6.51 7.47
N ALA A 49 -3.37 6.44 6.22
CA ALA A 49 -3.65 7.48 5.21
C ALA A 49 -4.58 6.92 4.13
N PHE A 50 -5.52 7.71 3.63
CA PHE A 50 -6.48 7.28 2.60
C PHE A 50 -5.89 7.23 1.17
N THR A 51 -4.57 7.40 1.04
CA THR A 51 -3.85 7.41 -0.24
C THR A 51 -3.17 6.06 -0.50
N CYS A 52 -3.18 5.63 -1.77
CA CYS A 52 -2.57 4.36 -2.16
C CYS A 52 -1.06 4.45 -2.03
N THR A 53 -0.49 3.88 -0.97
CA THR A 53 0.97 3.76 -0.86
C THR A 53 1.42 2.45 -1.47
N TYR A 54 1.03 2.08 -2.69
CA TYR A 54 1.44 0.89 -3.49
C TYR A 54 1.94 -0.35 -2.71
N CYS A 55 1.29 -0.74 -1.62
CA CYS A 55 1.79 -1.77 -0.69
C CYS A 55 1.56 -3.20 -1.17
N GLU A 56 1.04 -3.37 -2.39
CA GLU A 56 0.84 -4.65 -3.09
C GLU A 56 -0.12 -5.64 -2.41
N VAL A 57 -0.71 -5.30 -1.25
CA VAL A 57 -1.74 -6.13 -0.59
C VAL A 57 -2.90 -6.46 -1.55
N CYS A 58 -3.30 -5.48 -2.37
CA CYS A 58 -4.35 -5.68 -3.39
C CYS A 58 -3.95 -6.68 -4.48
N GLN A 59 -2.68 -6.71 -4.88
CA GLN A 59 -2.15 -7.69 -5.83
C GLN A 59 -2.15 -9.10 -5.22
N LEU A 60 -1.70 -9.23 -3.98
CA LEU A 60 -1.66 -10.52 -3.28
C LEU A 60 -3.04 -11.14 -3.06
N ILE A 61 -4.06 -10.31 -2.76
CA ILE A 61 -5.41 -10.80 -2.46
C ILE A 61 -6.29 -10.99 -3.71
N CYS A 62 -5.85 -10.53 -4.88
CA CYS A 62 -6.63 -10.66 -6.11
C CYS A 62 -6.60 -12.11 -6.60
N PRO A 63 -7.73 -12.85 -6.56
CA PRO A 63 -7.76 -14.25 -6.99
C PRO A 63 -7.55 -14.41 -8.50
N ASP A 64 -7.97 -13.41 -9.28
CA ASP A 64 -7.82 -13.38 -10.74
C ASP A 64 -6.46 -12.83 -11.20
N GLN A 65 -5.61 -12.38 -10.25
CA GLN A 65 -4.29 -11.78 -10.49
C GLN A 65 -4.30 -10.65 -11.54
N CYS A 66 -5.38 -9.88 -11.64
CA CYS A 66 -5.50 -8.78 -12.60
C CYS A 66 -4.92 -7.44 -12.09
N ILE A 67 -4.14 -7.46 -11.02
CA ILE A 67 -3.53 -6.27 -10.40
C ILE A 67 -2.02 -6.42 -10.47
N THR A 68 -1.34 -5.42 -11.03
CA THR A 68 0.12 -5.41 -11.21
C THR A 68 0.73 -4.12 -10.67
N ARG A 69 2.04 -4.15 -10.43
CA ARG A 69 2.83 -2.96 -10.17
C ARG A 69 3.56 -2.54 -11.43
N ASP A 70 3.37 -1.30 -11.84
CA ASP A 70 4.09 -0.70 -12.96
C ASP A 70 5.58 -0.62 -12.64
N GLU A 71 6.43 -1.10 -13.55
CA GLU A 71 7.87 -1.20 -13.31
C GLU A 71 8.55 0.18 -13.27
N ALA A 72 8.06 1.15 -14.04
CA ALA A 72 8.67 2.46 -14.17
C ALA A 72 8.24 3.42 -13.04
N SER A 73 6.94 3.50 -12.77
CA SER A 73 6.35 4.41 -11.78
C SER A 73 6.18 3.78 -10.40
N GLY A 74 6.11 2.45 -10.33
CA GLY A 74 5.79 1.72 -9.11
C GLY A 74 4.31 1.78 -8.72
N GLU A 75 3.45 2.32 -9.58
CA GLU A 75 2.01 2.47 -9.37
C GLU A 75 1.27 1.14 -9.45
N ILE A 76 0.15 1.05 -8.75
CA ILE A 76 -0.75 -0.11 -8.89
C ILE A 76 -1.62 0.08 -10.13
N ARG A 77 -1.58 -0.89 -11.04
CA ARG A 77 -2.43 -0.97 -12.22
C ARG A 77 -3.41 -2.12 -12.07
N ILE A 78 -4.66 -1.89 -12.49
CA ILE A 78 -5.73 -2.90 -12.46
C ILE A 78 -6.19 -3.11 -13.89
N ASP A 79 -6.04 -4.33 -14.37
CA ASP A 79 -6.64 -4.74 -15.63
C ASP A 79 -8.14 -4.94 -15.43
N LEU A 80 -8.90 -3.98 -15.95
CA LEU A 80 -10.35 -3.95 -15.83
C LEU A 80 -11.03 -4.99 -16.72
N ASP A 81 -10.39 -5.48 -17.79
CA ASP A 81 -10.99 -6.49 -18.67
C ASP A 81 -10.95 -7.87 -18.00
N PHE A 82 -9.91 -8.13 -17.21
CA PHE A 82 -9.78 -9.37 -16.44
C PHE A 82 -10.45 -9.32 -15.07
N CYS A 83 -10.70 -8.12 -14.51
CA CYS A 83 -11.35 -7.93 -13.22
C CYS A 83 -12.78 -8.52 -13.19
N LYS A 84 -13.02 -9.50 -12.31
CA LYS A 84 -14.36 -10.12 -12.12
C LYS A 84 -15.24 -9.42 -11.10
N GLY A 85 -14.70 -8.43 -10.39
CA GLY A 85 -15.48 -7.59 -9.49
C GLY A 85 -15.79 -8.18 -8.11
N CYS A 86 -14.96 -9.11 -7.61
CA CYS A 86 -15.15 -9.74 -6.30
C CYS A 86 -15.02 -8.76 -5.11
N GLY A 87 -14.32 -7.64 -5.27
CA GLY A 87 -14.21 -6.58 -4.26
C GLY A 87 -13.22 -6.86 -3.12
N LEU A 88 -12.51 -7.98 -3.13
CA LEU A 88 -11.53 -8.32 -2.08
C LEU A 88 -10.41 -7.28 -1.97
N CYS A 89 -9.90 -6.79 -3.10
CA CYS A 89 -8.86 -5.77 -3.10
C CYS A 89 -9.30 -4.48 -2.40
N ALA A 90 -10.56 -4.06 -2.56
CA ALA A 90 -11.12 -2.90 -1.87
C ALA A 90 -11.35 -3.17 -0.37
N ALA A 91 -11.88 -4.35 -0.02
CA ALA A 91 -12.13 -4.74 1.37
C ALA A 91 -10.85 -4.89 2.20
N TYR A 92 -9.77 -5.40 1.60
CA TYR A 92 -8.50 -5.65 2.28
C TYR A 92 -7.50 -4.50 2.12
N CYS A 93 -7.84 -3.43 1.40
CA CYS A 93 -6.93 -2.29 1.27
C CYS A 93 -6.78 -1.61 2.64
N PRO A 94 -5.60 -1.65 3.30
CA PRO A 94 -5.43 -1.04 4.61
C PRO A 94 -5.53 0.49 4.57
N LYS A 95 -5.38 1.06 3.36
CA LYS A 95 -5.48 2.50 3.07
C LYS A 95 -6.89 2.92 2.64
N GLY A 96 -7.81 1.98 2.36
CA GLY A 96 -9.10 2.31 1.76
C GLY A 96 -8.98 3.04 0.41
N ALA A 97 -7.87 2.88 -0.31
CA ALA A 97 -7.55 3.63 -1.51
C ALA A 97 -8.17 3.06 -2.80
N LEU A 98 -8.97 1.99 -2.66
CA LEU A 98 -9.64 1.29 -3.76
C LEU A 98 -11.16 1.41 -3.61
N ARG A 99 -11.84 1.69 -4.72
CA ARG A 99 -13.31 1.77 -4.78
C ARG A 99 -13.85 0.78 -5.80
N MET A 100 -15.01 0.19 -5.48
CA MET A 100 -15.78 -0.63 -6.43
C MET A 100 -16.83 0.24 -7.11
N GLU A 101 -16.82 0.28 -8.43
CA GLU A 101 -17.76 1.07 -9.25
C GLU A 101 -18.51 0.16 -10.21
N ARG A 102 -19.77 0.45 -10.53
CA ARG A 102 -20.47 -0.29 -11.59
C ARG A 102 -19.89 0.14 -12.93
N GLU A 103 -19.66 -0.83 -13.80
CA GLU A 103 -19.42 -0.52 -15.21
C GLU A 103 -20.64 0.24 -15.74
N ALA A 104 -20.40 1.43 -16.32
CA ALA A 104 -21.42 2.09 -17.11
C ALA A 104 -21.70 1.14 -18.29
N GLY A 105 -22.88 0.51 -18.28
CA GLY A 105 -23.25 -0.48 -19.28
C GLY A 105 -23.08 0.07 -20.69
N GLY A 106 -22.16 -0.52 -21.45
CA GLY A 106 -22.29 -0.62 -22.90
C GLY A 106 -23.23 -1.79 -23.18
N GLY A 107 -24.30 -1.52 -23.93
CA GLY A 107 -25.31 -2.50 -24.32
C GLY A 107 -24.79 -3.61 -25.23
#